data_AF-A0A497FPQ3-F1
#
_entry.id   AF-A0A497FPQ3-F1
#
_cell.length_a   1.000
_cell.length_b   1.000
_cell.length_c   1.000
_cell.angle_alpha   90.00
_cell.angle_beta   90.00
_cell.angle_gamma   90.00
#
_symmetry.space_group_name_H-M   'P 1'
#
loop_
_entity.id
_entity.type
_entity.pdbx_description
1 polymer ?
#
loop_
_entity_poly.entity_id
_entity_poly.type
_entity_poly.pdbx_seq_one_letter_code
_entity_poly.pdbx_strand_id
1 'polypeptide(L)'
;MKIVWDHSFWRNFDPYVNLGVNILSEKSLEYNGRKLVIREITYNGAVFSGRMLKVYAVMVYPKDVKGLPGVVLVHGYGGTHESMMGYALAVAKENFVVLAIDAPGHGRSEGPRPSPYSVANMSEGAESLLFYLVVSAARRGLTVLGESGLVDPGKLAISGASMGGVVSYLVAATDRRVKAAIPIVASGDFIHIVRAGGLANTMIPLDESLEKLVKVVEYIDPLHYARNITCPILILFSSNDEFFTLESLHSTYADIGSQVKILHIAANWNHFREYPGWLGQAINFLKQVFYGEEVGKLHWTVNRDPLFFKIECTSPKYVGFNLYFRPALKGFPWMNLNLNKGFLLDFSLPILFPLNMYVEAGSEGFLQSTSIFNRGGPTIILHLIIIIILFTQCFSKVIKRNVEDALHLTAYLFYIISLFTPFLVLKDRFEISLPEFIERYGVYLGLLNLFPYFVLTVAAVAGIGLYLKRPILISALSLVTLFVEGSLVAFIGRWIPVSPGIGEFLAGLAFLATLLLELKSSLLHRIFNRTLTRSNIVDLSFAFQDKG
;
A
#
# COMPACT_ATOMS: atom_id res chain seq x y z
N MET A 1 -2.05 -22.48 -10.80
CA MET A 1 -0.69 -23.00 -11.08
C MET A 1 -0.01 -23.26 -9.74
N LYS A 2 0.47 -24.47 -9.48
CA LYS A 2 1.27 -24.75 -8.28
C LYS A 2 2.70 -24.34 -8.62
N ILE A 3 3.10 -23.17 -8.15
CA ILE A 3 4.44 -22.64 -8.41
C ILE A 3 5.45 -23.55 -7.69
N VAL A 4 6.46 -24.03 -8.43
CA VAL A 4 7.55 -24.87 -7.90
C VAL A 4 8.77 -23.98 -7.80
N TRP A 5 9.36 -23.91 -6.61
CA TRP A 5 10.30 -22.84 -6.32
C TRP A 5 11.76 -23.30 -6.27
N ASP A 6 12.67 -22.50 -6.84
CA ASP A 6 14.09 -22.78 -6.91
C ASP A 6 14.94 -21.82 -6.04
N HIS A 7 15.21 -22.23 -4.80
CA HIS A 7 16.10 -21.50 -3.88
C HIS A 7 17.60 -21.61 -4.24
N SER A 8 17.97 -22.36 -5.30
CA SER A 8 19.36 -22.53 -5.70
C SER A 8 19.87 -21.40 -6.59
N PHE A 9 18.98 -20.62 -7.20
CA PHE A 9 19.31 -19.50 -8.08
C PHE A 9 20.42 -18.59 -7.54
N TRP A 10 20.33 -18.18 -6.28
CA TRP A 10 21.31 -17.28 -5.65
C TRP A 10 22.56 -17.98 -5.08
N ARG A 11 22.57 -19.32 -5.01
CA ARG A 11 23.68 -20.09 -4.42
C ARG A 11 24.92 -20.12 -5.31
N ASN A 12 24.74 -20.01 -6.62
CA ASN A 12 25.84 -20.07 -7.59
C ASN A 12 26.54 -18.71 -7.78
N PHE A 13 26.02 -17.63 -7.20
CA PHE A 13 26.67 -16.32 -7.24
C PHE A 13 27.74 -16.20 -6.16
N ASP A 14 29.00 -16.07 -6.58
CA ASP A 14 30.13 -15.77 -5.71
C ASP A 14 30.35 -14.25 -5.55
N PRO A 15 30.12 -13.68 -4.35
CA PRO A 15 30.29 -12.26 -4.10
C PRO A 15 31.75 -11.84 -3.84
N TYR A 16 32.72 -12.75 -3.83
CA TYR A 16 34.14 -12.47 -3.56
C TYR A 16 34.99 -12.34 -4.82
N VAL A 17 34.53 -12.88 -5.96
CA VAL A 17 35.35 -12.95 -7.17
C VAL A 17 35.57 -11.57 -7.80
N ASN A 18 36.85 -11.20 -7.91
CA ASN A 18 37.36 -10.05 -8.68
C ASN A 18 36.58 -8.76 -8.38
N LEU A 19 36.65 -8.25 -7.14
CA LEU A 19 35.96 -7.01 -6.77
C LEU A 19 36.49 -5.78 -7.50
N GLY A 20 37.78 -5.71 -7.81
CA GLY A 20 38.37 -4.61 -8.59
C GLY A 20 38.04 -3.21 -8.05
N VAL A 21 38.13 -3.03 -6.72
CA VAL A 21 37.79 -1.77 -6.05
C VAL A 21 38.76 -0.66 -6.46
N ASN A 22 38.23 0.45 -6.97
CA ASN A 22 39.00 1.64 -7.31
C ASN A 22 38.49 2.84 -6.53
N ILE A 23 39.39 3.60 -5.91
CA ILE A 23 39.05 4.83 -5.18
C ILE A 23 39.08 5.99 -6.17
N LEU A 24 37.96 6.70 -6.29
CA LEU A 24 37.81 7.84 -7.19
C LEU A 24 38.13 9.17 -6.49
N SER A 25 37.67 9.31 -5.25
CA SER A 25 37.94 10.49 -4.44
C SER A 25 37.77 10.18 -2.95
N GLU A 26 38.39 10.98 -2.10
CA GLU A 26 38.21 10.92 -0.64
C GLU A 26 38.23 12.34 -0.08
N LYS A 27 37.28 12.65 0.79
CA LYS A 27 37.19 13.95 1.50
C LYS A 27 36.74 13.76 2.93
N SER A 28 37.25 14.60 3.84
CA SER A 28 36.73 14.69 5.20
C SER A 28 35.67 15.78 5.30
N LEU A 29 34.67 15.58 6.15
CA LEU A 29 33.66 16.59 6.50
C LEU A 29 33.29 16.50 7.98
N GLU A 30 32.77 17.58 8.53
CA GLU A 30 32.21 17.60 9.88
C GLU A 30 30.68 17.51 9.80
N TYR A 31 30.10 16.54 10.50
CA TYR A 31 28.66 16.28 10.53
C TYR A 31 28.18 16.18 11.97
N ASN A 32 27.40 17.18 12.42
CA ASN A 32 26.84 17.26 13.78
C ASN A 32 27.88 16.95 14.88
N GLY A 33 29.07 17.58 14.78
CA GLY A 33 30.19 17.44 15.74
C GLY A 33 31.06 16.19 15.57
N ARG A 34 30.86 15.39 14.52
CA ARG A 34 31.67 14.20 14.22
C ARG A 34 32.41 14.37 12.89
N LYS A 35 33.71 14.09 12.89
CA LYS A 35 34.52 14.08 11.66
C LYS A 35 34.32 12.77 10.91
N LEU A 36 33.71 12.87 9.73
CA LEU A 36 33.45 11.74 8.84
C LEU A 36 34.35 11.86 7.60
N VAL A 37 34.59 10.72 6.95
CA VAL A 37 35.22 10.61 5.64
C VAL A 37 34.16 10.13 4.67
N ILE A 38 34.08 10.80 3.52
CA ILE A 38 33.35 10.34 2.34
C ILE A 38 34.37 9.89 1.32
N ARG A 39 34.26 8.64 0.88
CA ARG A 39 35.09 8.04 -0.16
C ARG A 39 34.22 7.55 -1.31
N GLU A 40 34.44 8.09 -2.50
CA GLU A 40 33.80 7.60 -3.72
C GLU A 40 34.63 6.44 -4.28
N ILE A 41 33.97 5.34 -4.60
CA ILE A 41 34.61 4.15 -5.14
C ILE A 41 33.83 3.59 -6.33
N THR A 42 34.50 2.77 -7.12
CA THR A 42 33.84 1.80 -8.01
C THR A 42 34.30 0.39 -7.69
N TYR A 43 33.44 -0.60 -7.93
CA TYR A 43 33.76 -2.02 -7.83
C TYR A 43 33.02 -2.82 -8.90
N ASN A 44 33.48 -4.03 -9.19
CA ASN A 44 32.87 -4.93 -10.17
C ASN A 44 31.57 -5.52 -9.62
N GLY A 45 30.47 -5.36 -10.36
CA GLY A 45 29.17 -5.96 -10.11
C GLY A 45 29.01 -7.36 -10.73
N ALA A 46 27.82 -7.65 -11.24
CA ALA A 46 27.56 -8.88 -12.00
C ALA A 46 27.99 -8.74 -13.47
N VAL A 47 28.11 -9.88 -14.16
CA VAL A 47 28.24 -9.93 -15.61
C VAL A 47 26.86 -9.76 -16.24
N PHE A 48 26.74 -8.86 -17.22
CA PHE A 48 25.53 -8.64 -17.99
C PHE A 48 25.91 -8.48 -19.47
N SER A 49 25.27 -9.23 -20.37
CA SER A 49 25.60 -9.26 -21.81
C SER A 49 27.10 -9.44 -22.07
N GLY A 50 27.70 -10.43 -21.38
CA GLY A 50 29.11 -10.79 -21.51
C GLY A 50 30.12 -9.81 -20.90
N ARG A 51 29.69 -8.74 -20.24
CA ARG A 51 30.57 -7.73 -19.63
C ARG A 51 30.37 -7.62 -18.13
N MET A 52 31.47 -7.55 -17.38
CA MET A 52 31.44 -7.22 -15.96
C MET A 52 31.03 -5.76 -15.77
N LEU A 53 29.91 -5.50 -15.10
CA LEU A 53 29.45 -4.14 -14.83
C LEU A 53 30.30 -3.45 -13.76
N LYS A 54 30.52 -2.15 -13.88
CA LYS A 54 31.06 -1.30 -12.82
C LYS A 54 29.94 -0.67 -11.99
N VAL A 55 30.02 -0.86 -10.68
CA VAL A 55 29.11 -0.29 -9.69
C VAL A 55 29.82 0.86 -8.99
N TYR A 56 29.21 2.03 -9.01
CA TYR A 56 29.63 3.19 -8.25
C TYR A 56 29.02 3.16 -6.85
N ALA A 57 29.79 3.60 -5.85
CA ALA A 57 29.29 3.74 -4.49
C ALA A 57 30.02 4.83 -3.71
N VAL A 58 29.35 5.32 -2.67
CA VAL A 58 29.88 6.27 -1.71
C VAL A 58 29.98 5.61 -0.34
N MET A 59 31.19 5.49 0.16
CA MET A 59 31.48 4.98 1.49
C MET A 59 31.61 6.14 2.49
N VAL A 60 30.90 6.07 3.60
CA VAL A 60 30.89 7.08 4.67
C VAL A 60 31.27 6.43 5.98
N TYR A 61 32.28 6.96 6.67
CA TYR A 61 32.78 6.38 7.92
C TYR A 61 33.49 7.39 8.83
N PRO A 62 33.55 7.15 10.15
CA PRO A 62 34.36 7.97 11.05
C PRO A 62 35.87 7.76 10.78
N LYS A 63 36.63 8.86 10.68
CA LYS A 63 38.02 8.84 10.18
C LYS A 63 38.96 7.91 10.95
N ASP A 64 38.84 7.87 12.27
CA ASP A 64 39.87 7.31 13.15
C ASP A 64 39.43 6.03 13.88
N VAL A 65 38.35 5.38 13.41
CA VAL A 65 37.79 4.19 14.06
C VAL A 65 37.68 3.04 13.05
N LYS A 66 38.09 1.84 13.48
CA LYS A 66 38.10 0.60 12.67
C LYS A 66 37.45 -0.54 13.42
N GLY A 67 37.23 -1.67 12.75
CA GLY A 67 36.53 -2.84 13.30
C GLY A 67 35.06 -2.56 13.57
N LEU A 68 34.48 -1.63 12.81
CA LEU A 68 33.11 -1.16 12.97
C LEU A 68 32.12 -2.10 12.27
N PRO A 69 30.83 -2.07 12.64
CA PRO A 69 29.79 -2.68 11.83
C PRO A 69 29.63 -1.93 10.50
N GLY A 70 29.36 -2.69 9.43
CA GLY A 70 29.18 -2.17 8.08
C GLY A 70 27.72 -2.24 7.62
N VAL A 71 27.22 -1.22 6.93
CA VAL A 71 25.86 -1.18 6.38
C VAL A 71 25.92 -0.87 4.88
N VAL A 72 25.36 -1.74 4.04
CA VAL A 72 25.09 -1.40 2.64
C VAL A 72 23.71 -0.72 2.55
N LEU A 73 23.64 0.43 1.88
CA LEU A 73 22.40 1.14 1.59
C LEU A 73 22.06 1.08 0.11
N VAL A 74 20.82 0.68 -0.18
CA VAL A 74 20.28 0.59 -1.56
C VAL A 74 19.11 1.56 -1.70
N HIS A 75 19.15 2.40 -2.74
CA HIS A 75 18.11 3.40 -3.01
C HIS A 75 16.87 2.79 -3.69
N GLY A 76 15.79 3.58 -3.78
CA GLY A 76 14.57 3.23 -4.50
C GLY A 76 14.74 3.28 -6.02
N TYR A 77 13.81 2.66 -6.75
CA TYR A 77 13.86 2.61 -8.21
C TYR A 77 13.86 4.00 -8.84
N GLY A 78 14.71 4.22 -9.85
CA GLY A 78 14.89 5.54 -10.50
C GLY A 78 15.70 6.56 -9.68
N GLY A 79 16.07 6.24 -8.43
CA GLY A 79 16.93 7.07 -7.58
C GLY A 79 18.43 6.82 -7.79
N THR A 80 19.22 7.34 -6.85
CA THR A 80 20.68 7.20 -6.76
C THR A 80 21.10 7.14 -5.29
N HIS A 81 22.38 6.89 -5.00
CA HIS A 81 22.96 6.95 -3.66
C HIS A 81 22.65 8.27 -2.92
N GLU A 82 22.44 9.38 -3.64
CA GLU A 82 22.17 10.70 -3.06
C GLU A 82 20.94 10.68 -2.15
N SER A 83 19.88 9.95 -2.54
CA SER A 83 18.66 9.84 -1.72
C SER A 83 18.89 9.11 -0.40
N MET A 84 20.00 8.38 -0.27
CA MET A 84 20.37 7.63 0.93
C MET A 84 21.45 8.34 1.76
N MET A 85 21.99 9.48 1.31
CA MET A 85 23.10 10.15 2.00
C MET A 85 22.71 10.69 3.39
N GLY A 86 21.45 11.08 3.58
CA GLY A 86 20.94 11.46 4.91
C GLY A 86 21.05 10.30 5.92
N TYR A 87 20.65 9.09 5.49
CA TYR A 87 20.82 7.87 6.26
C TYR A 87 22.31 7.54 6.45
N ALA A 88 23.12 7.63 5.39
CA ALA A 88 24.53 7.28 5.44
C ALA A 88 25.32 8.13 6.44
N LEU A 89 25.11 9.45 6.45
CA LEU A 89 25.76 10.38 7.37
C LEU A 89 25.33 10.16 8.82
N ALA A 90 24.03 10.02 9.05
CA ALA A 90 23.48 9.83 10.39
C ALA A 90 23.87 8.48 11.00
N VAL A 91 23.89 7.41 10.21
CA VAL A 91 24.34 6.08 10.65
C VAL A 91 25.86 6.07 10.86
N ALA A 92 26.65 6.65 9.95
CA ALA A 92 28.11 6.70 10.11
C ALA A 92 28.56 7.50 11.34
N LYS A 93 27.81 8.55 11.71
CA LYS A 93 28.03 9.32 12.95
C LYS A 93 28.01 8.42 14.19
N GLU A 94 27.18 7.39 14.19
CA GLU A 94 27.01 6.43 15.29
C GLU A 94 28.01 5.26 15.23
N ASN A 95 29.19 5.50 14.65
CA ASN A 95 30.29 4.55 14.50
C ASN A 95 30.00 3.37 13.56
N PHE A 96 29.28 3.59 12.47
CA PHE A 96 29.14 2.59 11.41
C PHE A 96 29.98 2.98 10.18
N VAL A 97 30.32 2.01 9.35
CA VAL A 97 30.81 2.25 7.98
C VAL A 97 29.64 1.99 7.03
N VAL A 98 29.25 2.99 6.27
CA VAL A 98 28.09 2.88 5.38
C VAL A 98 28.54 2.91 3.93
N LEU A 99 28.05 2.00 3.09
CA LEU A 99 28.25 1.99 1.64
C LEU A 99 26.92 2.22 0.94
N ALA A 100 26.68 3.45 0.48
CA ALA A 100 25.53 3.78 -0.35
C ALA A 100 25.88 3.52 -1.82
N ILE A 101 25.19 2.57 -2.46
CA ILE A 101 25.49 2.17 -3.83
C ILE A 101 24.58 2.92 -4.81
N ASP A 102 25.09 3.29 -5.97
CA ASP A 102 24.25 3.46 -7.15
C ASP A 102 23.95 2.06 -7.68
N ALA A 103 22.69 1.65 -7.69
CA ALA A 103 22.29 0.35 -8.21
C ALA A 103 22.65 0.24 -9.72
N PRO A 104 22.97 -0.96 -10.25
CA PRO A 104 23.16 -1.15 -11.69
C PRO A 104 22.08 -0.47 -12.54
N GLY A 105 22.51 0.22 -13.60
CA GLY A 105 21.64 1.02 -14.47
C GLY A 105 21.22 2.40 -13.92
N HIS A 106 21.54 2.71 -12.66
CA HIS A 106 21.20 3.96 -11.99
C HIS A 106 22.45 4.81 -11.70
N GLY A 107 22.24 6.12 -11.54
CA GLY A 107 23.30 7.08 -11.18
C GLY A 107 24.53 6.93 -12.08
N ARG A 108 25.68 6.68 -11.45
CA ARG A 108 26.99 6.50 -12.09
C ARG A 108 27.35 5.03 -12.36
N SER A 109 26.49 4.08 -11.99
CA SER A 109 26.72 2.66 -12.21
C SER A 109 26.36 2.24 -13.63
N GLU A 110 27.13 1.30 -14.18
CA GLU A 110 26.81 0.66 -15.45
C GLU A 110 25.62 -0.29 -15.31
N GLY A 111 25.02 -0.67 -16.44
CA GLY A 111 23.92 -1.64 -16.50
C GLY A 111 22.75 -1.17 -17.36
N PRO A 112 21.72 -2.02 -17.51
CA PRO A 112 20.53 -1.67 -18.27
C PRO A 112 19.76 -0.55 -17.57
N ARG A 113 19.33 0.46 -18.32
CA ARG A 113 18.53 1.56 -17.76
C ARG A 113 17.24 1.00 -17.12
N PRO A 114 16.77 1.57 -16.00
CA PRO A 114 15.57 1.11 -15.32
C PRO A 114 14.36 1.37 -16.23
N SER A 115 13.67 0.30 -16.60
CA SER A 115 12.40 0.34 -17.31
C SER A 115 11.57 -0.88 -16.92
N PRO A 116 10.26 -0.89 -17.18
CA PRO A 116 9.44 -2.09 -17.00
C PRO A 116 10.06 -3.32 -17.69
N TYR A 117 10.66 -3.14 -18.87
CA TYR A 117 11.30 -4.20 -19.64
C TYR A 117 12.57 -4.72 -18.97
N SER A 118 13.38 -3.89 -18.32
CA SER A 118 14.57 -4.37 -17.59
C SER A 118 14.21 -5.08 -16.29
N VAL A 119 13.09 -4.73 -15.65
CA VAL A 119 12.55 -5.46 -14.49
C VAL A 119 12.15 -6.89 -14.88
N ALA A 120 11.57 -7.08 -16.07
CA ALA A 120 11.12 -8.38 -16.57
C ALA A 120 12.08 -9.01 -17.60
N ASN A 121 13.31 -8.52 -17.72
CA ASN A 121 14.24 -8.99 -18.74
C ASN A 121 14.82 -10.36 -18.36
N MET A 122 14.45 -11.38 -19.13
CA MET A 122 15.01 -12.74 -19.02
C MET A 122 15.61 -13.21 -20.36
N SER A 123 16.05 -12.30 -21.23
CA SER A 123 16.58 -12.64 -22.56
C SER A 123 17.81 -13.55 -22.52
N GLU A 124 18.67 -13.39 -21.52
CA GLU A 124 19.84 -14.25 -21.30
C GLU A 124 19.69 -15.08 -20.01
N GLY A 125 18.45 -15.36 -19.57
CA GLY A 125 18.16 -16.01 -18.29
C GLY A 125 17.82 -15.03 -17.16
N ALA A 126 17.56 -15.56 -15.97
CA ALA A 126 17.15 -14.77 -14.80
C ALA A 126 18.26 -13.82 -14.30
N GLU A 127 19.51 -14.07 -14.69
CA GLU A 127 20.66 -13.21 -14.43
C GLU A 127 20.59 -11.87 -15.18
N SER A 128 19.72 -11.77 -16.20
CA SER A 128 19.42 -10.51 -16.89
C SER A 128 18.43 -9.60 -16.16
N LEU A 129 17.75 -10.11 -15.12
CA LEU A 129 16.76 -9.34 -14.37
C LEU A 129 17.44 -8.17 -13.68
N LEU A 130 16.82 -6.98 -13.74
CA LEU A 130 17.33 -5.81 -13.02
C LEU A 130 17.58 -6.14 -11.54
N PHE A 131 16.62 -6.78 -10.86
CA PHE A 131 16.77 -7.17 -9.46
C PHE A 131 17.92 -8.17 -9.22
N TYR A 132 18.24 -9.04 -10.19
CA TYR A 132 19.44 -9.88 -10.10
C TYR A 132 20.72 -9.04 -10.03
N LEU A 133 20.85 -8.08 -10.93
CA LEU A 133 22.01 -7.20 -10.99
C LEU A 133 22.13 -6.37 -9.70
N VAL A 134 21.02 -5.82 -9.19
CA VAL A 134 21.02 -5.00 -7.97
C VAL A 134 21.34 -5.81 -6.71
N VAL A 135 20.75 -7.00 -6.54
CA VAL A 135 21.07 -7.90 -5.41
C VAL A 135 22.53 -8.34 -5.47
N SER A 136 23.03 -8.66 -6.67
CA SER A 136 24.44 -9.02 -6.88
C SER A 136 25.38 -7.89 -6.50
N ALA A 137 25.06 -6.65 -6.90
CA ALA A 137 25.82 -5.46 -6.51
C ALA A 137 25.80 -5.27 -4.99
N ALA A 138 24.65 -5.38 -4.32
CA ALA A 138 24.56 -5.26 -2.87
C ALA A 138 25.37 -6.34 -2.13
N ARG A 139 25.30 -7.61 -2.56
CA ARG A 139 26.09 -8.72 -1.99
C ARG A 139 27.60 -8.50 -2.16
N ARG A 140 28.02 -7.94 -3.29
CA ARG A 140 29.42 -7.54 -3.51
C ARG A 140 29.80 -6.32 -2.69
N GLY A 141 28.88 -5.38 -2.47
CA GLY A 141 29.04 -4.27 -1.54
C GLY A 141 29.32 -4.73 -0.10
N LEU A 142 28.69 -5.82 0.36
CA LEU A 142 29.01 -6.45 1.65
C LEU A 142 30.45 -6.96 1.68
N THR A 143 30.95 -7.52 0.58
CA THR A 143 32.36 -7.94 0.46
C THR A 143 33.30 -6.73 0.49
N VAL A 144 32.98 -5.67 -0.25
CA VAL A 144 33.75 -4.41 -0.25
C VAL A 144 33.87 -3.84 1.16
N LEU A 145 32.78 -3.85 1.94
CA LEU A 145 32.83 -3.45 3.34
C LEU A 145 33.76 -4.37 4.14
N GLY A 146 33.55 -5.69 4.09
CA GLY A 146 34.36 -6.66 4.83
C GLY A 146 35.86 -6.61 4.53
N GLU A 147 36.25 -6.34 3.28
CA GLU A 147 37.65 -6.27 2.85
C GLU A 147 38.28 -4.88 3.01
N SER A 148 37.51 -3.85 3.39
CA SER A 148 37.99 -2.46 3.49
C SER A 148 39.06 -2.23 4.58
N GLY A 149 39.18 -3.15 5.54
CA GLY A 149 39.96 -2.96 6.77
C GLY A 149 39.36 -1.96 7.77
N LEU A 150 38.17 -1.39 7.47
CA LEU A 150 37.42 -0.50 8.35
C LEU A 150 36.33 -1.25 9.12
N VAL A 151 35.81 -2.33 8.52
CA VAL A 151 34.66 -3.09 9.02
C VAL A 151 35.09 -4.44 9.57
N ASP A 152 34.43 -4.89 10.64
CA ASP A 152 34.45 -6.29 11.07
C ASP A 152 33.56 -7.12 10.11
N PRO A 153 34.12 -8.06 9.32
CA PRO A 153 33.35 -8.86 8.37
C PRO A 153 32.22 -9.69 9.01
N GLY A 154 32.29 -9.93 10.32
CA GLY A 154 31.24 -10.59 11.10
C GLY A 154 30.05 -9.69 11.43
N LYS A 155 30.12 -8.37 11.16
CA LYS A 155 29.14 -7.36 11.56
C LYS A 155 28.58 -6.57 10.37
N LEU A 156 27.94 -7.26 9.44
CA LEU A 156 27.41 -6.66 8.22
C LEU A 156 25.89 -6.54 8.25
N ALA A 157 25.36 -5.44 7.70
CA ALA A 157 23.93 -5.17 7.58
C ALA A 157 23.56 -4.66 6.19
N ILE A 158 22.26 -4.76 5.87
CA ILE A 158 21.67 -4.27 4.63
C ILE A 158 20.41 -3.44 4.94
N SER A 159 20.24 -2.32 4.24
CA SER A 159 19.04 -1.50 4.35
C SER A 159 18.74 -0.80 3.03
N GLY A 160 17.48 -0.44 2.81
CA GLY A 160 17.07 0.28 1.62
C GLY A 160 15.58 0.53 1.54
N ALA A 161 15.21 1.47 0.68
CA ALA A 161 13.82 1.88 0.48
C ALA A 161 13.26 1.38 -0.85
N SER A 162 12.00 0.94 -0.86
CA SER A 162 11.27 0.50 -2.07
C SER A 162 12.03 -0.63 -2.79
N MET A 163 12.56 -0.42 -4.00
CA MET A 163 13.49 -1.37 -4.66
C MET A 163 14.62 -1.82 -3.73
N GLY A 164 15.24 -0.89 -3.01
CA GLY A 164 16.28 -1.20 -2.02
C GLY A 164 15.75 -2.00 -0.82
N GLY A 165 14.47 -1.84 -0.47
CA GLY A 165 13.81 -2.63 0.56
C GLY A 165 13.56 -4.08 0.10
N VAL A 166 13.10 -4.26 -1.14
CA VAL A 166 13.01 -5.59 -1.79
C VAL A 166 14.39 -6.26 -1.81
N VAL A 167 15.42 -5.53 -2.25
CA VAL A 167 16.81 -6.03 -2.25
C VAL A 167 17.27 -6.39 -0.85
N SER A 168 16.92 -5.61 0.17
CA SER A 168 17.26 -5.90 1.57
C SER A 168 16.69 -7.23 2.05
N TYR A 169 15.43 -7.54 1.71
CA TYR A 169 14.85 -8.87 2.00
C TYR A 169 15.61 -10.00 1.28
N LEU A 170 15.83 -9.85 -0.03
CA LEU A 170 16.48 -10.87 -0.84
C LEU A 170 17.92 -11.14 -0.39
N VAL A 171 18.71 -10.10 -0.12
CA VAL A 171 20.08 -10.23 0.38
C VAL A 171 20.09 -10.85 1.77
N ALA A 172 19.21 -10.43 2.69
CA ALA A 172 19.13 -11.01 4.03
C ALA A 172 18.74 -12.50 4.02
N ALA A 173 17.95 -12.92 3.03
CA ALA A 173 17.54 -14.31 2.88
C ALA A 173 18.61 -15.19 2.22
N THR A 174 19.45 -14.61 1.36
CA THR A 174 20.37 -15.36 0.47
C THR A 174 21.84 -15.23 0.85
N ASP A 175 22.20 -14.28 1.71
CA ASP A 175 23.58 -14.02 2.14
C ASP A 175 23.72 -14.08 3.66
N ARG A 176 24.29 -15.18 4.17
CA ARG A 176 24.43 -15.46 5.62
C ARG A 176 25.38 -14.51 6.36
N ARG A 177 26.12 -13.68 5.64
CA ARG A 177 27.00 -12.65 6.22
C ARG A 177 26.18 -11.51 6.83
N VAL A 178 24.97 -11.27 6.33
CA VAL A 178 24.04 -10.28 6.88
C VAL A 178 23.61 -10.68 8.30
N LYS A 179 23.85 -9.78 9.25
CA LYS A 179 23.49 -9.90 10.66
C LYS A 179 22.38 -8.94 11.09
N ALA A 180 22.01 -7.98 10.25
CA ALA A 180 20.83 -7.14 10.44
C ALA A 180 20.26 -6.67 9.09
N ALA A 181 18.94 -6.58 8.98
CA ALA A 181 18.26 -6.10 7.79
C ALA A 181 17.20 -5.03 8.12
N ILE A 182 17.10 -3.99 7.29
CA ILE A 182 16.10 -2.92 7.44
C ILE A 182 15.44 -2.59 6.09
N PRO A 183 14.45 -3.38 5.64
CA PRO A 183 13.63 -3.00 4.50
C PRO A 183 12.67 -1.85 4.85
N ILE A 184 12.65 -0.82 4.01
CA ILE A 184 11.80 0.36 4.17
C ILE A 184 10.81 0.40 2.99
N VAL A 185 9.52 0.57 3.28
CA VAL A 185 8.40 0.66 2.32
C VAL A 185 8.47 -0.41 1.22
N ALA A 186 8.63 -1.66 1.64
CA ALA A 186 8.72 -2.81 0.75
C ALA A 186 8.14 -4.08 1.40
N SER A 187 7.60 -4.97 0.57
CA SER A 187 7.17 -6.33 0.94
C SER A 187 7.26 -7.25 -0.28
N GLY A 188 7.04 -8.55 -0.11
CA GLY A 188 6.85 -9.50 -1.21
C GLY A 188 5.39 -9.58 -1.66
N ASP A 189 4.95 -10.75 -2.12
CA ASP A 189 3.60 -11.03 -2.63
C ASP A 189 3.25 -10.15 -3.84
N PHE A 190 4.13 -10.18 -4.84
CA PHE A 190 4.05 -9.30 -6.02
C PHE A 190 2.81 -9.56 -6.86
N ILE A 191 2.33 -10.81 -6.92
CA ILE A 191 1.08 -11.13 -7.63
C ILE A 191 -0.11 -10.44 -6.95
N HIS A 192 -0.17 -10.44 -5.61
CA HIS A 192 -1.22 -9.72 -4.90
C HIS A 192 -1.13 -8.21 -5.17
N ILE A 193 0.07 -7.65 -5.11
CA ILE A 193 0.31 -6.22 -5.35
C ILE A 193 -0.15 -5.79 -6.76
N VAL A 194 0.16 -6.58 -7.80
CA VAL A 194 -0.28 -6.32 -9.18
C VAL A 194 -1.81 -6.32 -9.25
N ARG A 195 -2.46 -7.32 -8.62
CA ARG A 195 -3.92 -7.44 -8.57
C ARG A 195 -4.60 -6.36 -7.76
N ALA A 196 -3.91 -5.78 -6.79
CA ALA A 196 -4.42 -4.70 -5.95
C ALA A 196 -4.45 -3.33 -6.66
N GLY A 197 -4.01 -3.24 -7.92
CA GLY A 197 -4.12 -2.01 -8.72
C GLY A 197 -3.22 -0.85 -8.28
N GLY A 198 -2.13 -1.17 -7.57
CA GLY A 198 -1.11 -0.19 -7.17
C GLY A 198 -0.16 0.20 -8.31
N LEU A 199 0.70 1.19 -8.04
CA LEU A 199 1.73 1.68 -8.96
C LEU A 199 2.79 0.63 -9.31
N ALA A 200 2.85 -0.51 -8.62
CA ALA A 200 3.66 -1.64 -9.07
C ALA A 200 3.33 -2.10 -10.51
N ASN A 201 2.12 -1.84 -11.00
CA ASN A 201 1.74 -2.11 -12.39
C ASN A 201 2.52 -1.26 -13.41
N THR A 202 3.07 -0.11 -13.02
CA THR A 202 3.91 0.73 -13.90
C THR A 202 5.35 0.24 -13.98
N MET A 203 5.72 -0.76 -13.16
CA MET A 203 7.07 -1.29 -13.02
C MET A 203 7.28 -2.58 -13.82
N ILE A 204 6.24 -3.08 -14.49
CA ILE A 204 6.26 -4.30 -15.28
C ILE A 204 5.67 -4.02 -16.67
N PRO A 205 6.14 -4.68 -17.74
CA PRO A 205 5.66 -4.38 -19.08
C PRO A 205 4.17 -4.70 -19.17
N LEU A 206 3.40 -3.79 -19.79
CA LEU A 206 1.94 -3.88 -19.87
C LEU A 206 1.47 -4.83 -20.98
N ASP A 207 2.30 -4.99 -22.00
CA ASP A 207 2.14 -5.86 -23.17
C ASP A 207 2.63 -7.30 -22.96
N GLU A 208 3.25 -7.59 -21.81
CA GLU A 208 3.73 -8.92 -21.48
C GLU A 208 2.66 -9.84 -20.89
N SER A 209 2.81 -11.14 -21.18
CA SER A 209 1.89 -12.17 -20.68
C SER A 209 2.04 -12.37 -19.16
N LEU A 210 0.92 -12.68 -18.50
CA LEU A 210 0.91 -13.00 -17.07
C LEU A 210 1.79 -14.22 -16.74
N GLU A 211 1.91 -15.19 -17.65
CA GLU A 211 2.78 -16.36 -17.47
C GLU A 211 4.26 -15.97 -17.34
N LYS A 212 4.74 -15.08 -18.21
CA LYS A 212 6.13 -14.59 -18.13
C LYS A 212 6.37 -13.80 -16.84
N LEU A 213 5.41 -12.96 -16.45
CA LEU A 213 5.50 -12.18 -15.22
C LEU A 213 5.52 -13.06 -13.97
N VAL A 214 4.75 -14.16 -13.94
CA VAL A 214 4.81 -15.15 -12.87
C VAL A 214 6.21 -15.78 -12.77
N LYS A 215 6.85 -16.10 -13.91
CA LYS A 215 8.23 -16.61 -13.90
C LYS A 215 9.22 -15.60 -13.33
N VAL A 216 9.06 -14.30 -13.61
CA VAL A 216 9.90 -13.26 -12.99
C VAL A 216 9.75 -13.28 -11.46
N VAL A 217 8.50 -13.33 -10.97
CA VAL A 217 8.18 -13.36 -9.53
C VAL A 217 8.84 -14.55 -8.83
N GLU A 218 8.94 -15.71 -9.47
CA GLU A 218 9.62 -16.91 -8.91
C GLU A 218 11.07 -16.63 -8.47
N TYR A 219 11.78 -15.72 -9.16
CA TYR A 219 13.18 -15.42 -8.86
C TYR A 219 13.36 -14.32 -7.82
N ILE A 220 12.46 -13.33 -7.78
CA ILE A 220 12.74 -12.05 -7.10
C ILE A 220 11.71 -11.64 -6.05
N ASP A 221 10.64 -12.40 -5.82
CA ASP A 221 9.64 -12.05 -4.80
C ASP A 221 10.14 -12.32 -3.37
N PRO A 222 10.27 -11.30 -2.50
CA PRO A 222 10.65 -11.48 -1.10
C PRO A 222 9.85 -12.52 -0.32
N LEU A 223 8.54 -12.69 -0.59
CA LEU A 223 7.69 -13.65 0.10
C LEU A 223 8.25 -15.06 -0.05
N HIS A 224 8.76 -15.37 -1.23
CA HIS A 224 9.34 -16.68 -1.53
C HIS A 224 10.59 -16.98 -0.68
N TYR A 225 11.36 -15.95 -0.32
CA TYR A 225 12.59 -16.08 0.43
C TYR A 225 12.46 -15.76 1.92
N ALA A 226 11.32 -15.24 2.37
CA ALA A 226 11.10 -14.71 3.72
C ALA A 226 11.52 -15.70 4.82
N ARG A 227 11.20 -16.99 4.66
CA ARG A 227 11.54 -18.04 5.63
C ARG A 227 13.04 -18.23 5.85
N ASN A 228 13.87 -17.88 4.87
CA ASN A 228 15.33 -17.98 4.97
C ASN A 228 15.97 -16.79 5.67
N ILE A 229 15.22 -15.71 5.94
CA ILE A 229 15.69 -14.55 6.69
C ILE A 229 15.77 -14.93 8.16
N THR A 230 16.96 -15.25 8.64
CA THR A 230 17.20 -15.65 10.04
C THR A 230 17.87 -14.57 10.89
N CYS A 231 18.41 -13.52 10.26
CA CYS A 231 19.00 -12.40 11.00
C CYS A 231 17.91 -11.52 11.64
N PRO A 232 18.22 -10.76 12.70
CA PRO A 232 17.37 -9.66 13.14
C PRO A 232 16.92 -8.76 11.98
N ILE A 233 15.65 -8.39 11.97
CA ILE A 233 15.05 -7.56 10.92
C ILE A 233 14.10 -6.51 11.51
N LEU A 234 14.22 -5.27 11.02
CA LEU A 234 13.31 -4.15 11.31
C LEU A 234 12.59 -3.75 10.02
N ILE A 235 11.27 -3.89 9.99
CA ILE A 235 10.45 -3.53 8.83
C ILE A 235 9.78 -2.20 9.10
N LEU A 236 10.05 -1.21 8.24
CA LEU A 236 9.44 0.12 8.28
C LEU A 236 8.46 0.24 7.12
N PHE A 237 7.17 0.41 7.39
CA PHE A 237 6.14 0.27 6.36
C PHE A 237 5.03 1.32 6.45
N SER A 238 4.55 1.78 5.31
CA SER A 238 3.45 2.74 5.18
C SER A 238 2.12 2.01 5.00
N SER A 239 1.09 2.39 5.75
CA SER A 239 -0.22 1.70 5.70
C SER A 239 -1.03 1.97 4.42
N ASN A 240 -0.80 3.09 3.74
CA ASN A 240 -1.45 3.49 2.49
C ASN A 240 -0.40 3.67 1.39
N ASP A 241 0.46 2.66 1.24
CA ASP A 241 1.54 2.65 0.26
C ASP A 241 1.01 2.39 -1.16
N GLU A 242 1.41 3.18 -2.15
CA GLU A 242 0.92 3.11 -3.52
C GLU A 242 1.45 1.88 -4.29
N PHE A 243 2.55 1.29 -3.85
CA PHE A 243 3.19 0.15 -4.50
C PHE A 243 2.93 -1.14 -3.74
N PHE A 244 3.15 -1.16 -2.43
CA PHE A 244 3.06 -2.35 -1.59
C PHE A 244 1.78 -2.30 -0.76
N THR A 245 1.16 -3.44 -0.49
CA THR A 245 -0.11 -3.52 0.24
C THR A 245 0.12 -3.91 1.70
N LEU A 246 -0.83 -3.61 2.60
CA LEU A 246 -0.75 -4.14 3.97
C LEU A 246 -0.93 -5.67 3.99
N GLU A 247 -1.70 -6.21 3.06
CA GLU A 247 -1.89 -7.65 2.87
C GLU A 247 -0.57 -8.33 2.50
N SER A 248 0.15 -7.78 1.53
CA SER A 248 1.44 -8.28 1.07
C SER A 248 2.53 -8.16 2.13
N LEU A 249 2.52 -7.07 2.91
CA LEU A 249 3.33 -6.95 4.12
C LEU A 249 3.00 -8.07 5.10
N HIS A 250 1.73 -8.33 5.37
CA HIS A 250 1.30 -9.35 6.33
C HIS A 250 1.75 -10.75 5.88
N SER A 251 1.53 -11.13 4.62
CA SER A 251 2.01 -12.39 4.04
C SER A 251 3.53 -12.52 4.22
N THR A 252 4.28 -11.48 3.86
CA THR A 252 5.75 -11.48 3.95
C THR A 252 6.22 -11.58 5.40
N TYR A 253 5.68 -10.76 6.30
CA TYR A 253 6.06 -10.71 7.71
C TYR A 253 5.78 -12.03 8.44
N ALA A 254 4.64 -12.66 8.13
CA ALA A 254 4.25 -13.95 8.72
C ALA A 254 5.31 -15.03 8.45
N ASP A 255 5.82 -15.09 7.21
CA ASP A 255 6.73 -16.14 6.76
C ASP A 255 8.20 -15.91 7.13
N ILE A 256 8.57 -14.72 7.64
CA ILE A 256 9.94 -14.45 8.10
C ILE A 256 10.36 -15.43 9.21
N GLY A 257 11.47 -16.13 8.97
CA GLY A 257 12.03 -17.16 9.87
C GLY A 257 12.80 -16.61 11.08
N SER A 258 13.12 -15.32 11.09
CA SER A 258 13.84 -14.66 12.17
C SER A 258 13.02 -14.65 13.46
N GLN A 259 13.71 -14.94 14.57
CA GLN A 259 13.14 -14.83 15.92
C GLN A 259 13.10 -13.38 16.42
N VAL A 260 13.81 -12.47 15.74
CA VAL A 260 13.86 -11.04 16.07
C VAL A 260 13.37 -10.27 14.85
N LYS A 261 12.04 -10.14 14.72
CA LYS A 261 11.38 -9.38 13.66
C LYS A 261 10.53 -8.24 14.23
N ILE A 262 11.01 -7.02 14.10
CA ILE A 262 10.36 -5.80 14.55
C ILE A 262 9.63 -5.18 13.35
N LEU A 263 8.42 -4.68 13.60
CA LEU A 263 7.59 -4.01 12.59
C LEU A 263 7.26 -2.63 13.12
N HIS A 264 7.25 -1.62 12.26
CA HIS A 264 6.67 -0.32 12.54
C HIS A 264 5.84 0.14 11.34
N ILE A 265 4.55 0.36 11.59
CA ILE A 265 3.56 0.77 10.60
C ILE A 265 3.24 2.25 10.77
N ALA A 266 3.52 3.05 9.75
CA ALA A 266 3.06 4.43 9.67
C ALA A 266 1.59 4.48 9.21
N ALA A 267 0.68 4.76 10.15
CA ALA A 267 -0.74 4.95 9.89
C ALA A 267 -0.99 6.16 8.97
N ASN A 268 -1.89 6.01 7.99
CA ASN A 268 -2.30 7.07 7.06
C ASN A 268 -1.12 7.73 6.33
N TRP A 269 -0.11 6.94 5.98
CA TRP A 269 1.11 7.41 5.34
C TRP A 269 1.31 6.75 3.98
N ASN A 270 1.95 7.48 3.06
CA ASN A 270 2.17 7.04 1.68
C ASN A 270 3.60 6.55 1.42
N HIS A 271 3.87 6.08 0.20
CA HIS A 271 5.17 5.54 -0.21
C HIS A 271 6.24 6.62 -0.41
N PHE A 272 5.84 7.81 -0.84
CA PHE A 272 6.75 8.84 -1.38
C PHE A 272 7.40 9.73 -0.33
N ARG A 273 6.98 9.62 0.94
CA ARG A 273 7.51 10.43 2.04
C ARG A 273 8.05 9.53 3.12
N GLU A 274 9.26 9.82 3.59
CA GLU A 274 9.77 9.20 4.80
C GLU A 274 8.87 9.56 5.99
N TYR A 275 8.51 8.56 6.80
CA TYR A 275 7.80 8.81 8.04
C TYR A 275 8.76 9.39 9.11
N PRO A 276 8.40 10.50 9.77
CA PRO A 276 9.24 11.09 10.80
C PRO A 276 9.66 10.08 11.88
N GLY A 277 10.96 9.98 12.13
CA GLY A 277 11.55 9.10 13.15
C GLY A 277 12.06 7.76 12.65
N TRP A 278 11.77 7.35 11.41
CA TRP A 278 12.30 6.09 10.84
C TRP A 278 13.82 6.03 10.81
N LEU A 279 14.51 7.12 10.46
CA LEU A 279 15.96 7.20 10.56
C LEU A 279 16.48 6.89 11.98
N GLY A 280 15.87 7.49 13.01
CA GLY A 280 16.25 7.25 14.40
C GLY A 280 16.01 5.80 14.83
N GLN A 281 14.89 5.21 14.39
CA GLN A 281 14.59 3.80 14.65
C GLN A 281 15.58 2.86 14.00
N ALA A 282 15.97 3.12 12.75
CA ALA A 282 16.97 2.34 12.04
C ALA A 282 18.32 2.37 12.77
N ILE A 283 18.76 3.55 13.22
CA ILE A 283 19.98 3.73 14.02
C ILE A 283 19.90 2.91 15.31
N ASN A 284 18.81 3.08 16.08
CA ASN A 284 18.64 2.40 17.37
C ASN A 284 18.62 0.87 17.21
N PHE A 285 17.96 0.37 16.16
CA PHE A 285 17.98 -1.06 15.84
C PHE A 285 19.38 -1.58 15.49
N LEU A 286 20.15 -0.84 14.68
CA LEU A 286 21.53 -1.23 14.38
C LEU A 286 22.41 -1.26 15.64
N LYS A 287 22.27 -0.25 16.52
CA LYS A 287 23.01 -0.19 17.79
C LYS A 287 22.63 -1.34 18.73
N GLN A 288 21.35 -1.71 18.76
CA GLN A 288 20.89 -2.90 19.48
C GLN A 288 21.59 -4.17 19.00
N VAL A 289 21.61 -4.39 17.68
CA VAL A 289 22.15 -5.64 17.12
C VAL A 289 23.67 -5.72 17.26
N PHE A 290 24.39 -4.61 17.04
CA PHE A 290 25.85 -4.65 16.93
C PHE A 290 26.63 -4.17 18.15
N TYR A 291 25.99 -3.38 19.03
CA TYR A 291 26.58 -2.88 20.27
C TYR A 291 25.90 -3.43 21.52
N GLY A 292 24.84 -4.23 21.37
CA GLY A 292 24.13 -4.84 22.49
C GLY A 292 23.33 -3.85 23.31
N GLU A 293 23.03 -2.66 22.77
CA GLU A 293 22.18 -1.69 23.45
C GLU A 293 20.78 -2.28 23.65
N GLU A 294 20.30 -2.31 24.89
CA GLU A 294 19.00 -2.87 25.18
C GLU A 294 17.89 -2.05 24.51
N VAL A 295 17.05 -2.71 23.72
CA VAL A 295 15.78 -2.15 23.27
C VAL A 295 14.67 -3.05 23.79
N GLY A 296 13.61 -2.43 24.30
CA GLY A 296 12.49 -3.14 24.94
C GLY A 296 11.91 -4.20 24.00
N LYS A 297 11.44 -5.31 24.56
CA LYS A 297 10.57 -6.24 23.84
C LYS A 297 9.14 -5.89 24.17
N LEU A 298 8.31 -5.69 23.16
CA LEU A 298 6.88 -5.62 23.34
C LEU A 298 6.33 -7.05 23.47
N HIS A 299 5.68 -7.35 24.59
CA HIS A 299 4.91 -8.57 24.78
C HIS A 299 3.43 -8.24 24.71
N TRP A 300 2.68 -8.95 23.87
CA TRP A 300 1.24 -8.73 23.76
C TRP A 300 0.48 -10.05 23.69
N THR A 301 -0.68 -10.04 24.32
CA THR A 301 -1.69 -11.10 24.24
C THR A 301 -3.01 -10.48 23.83
N VAL A 302 -3.71 -11.18 22.94
CA VAL A 302 -4.97 -10.72 22.39
C VAL A 302 -6.03 -11.74 22.78
N ASN A 303 -6.89 -11.36 23.72
CA ASN A 303 -8.01 -12.19 24.16
C ASN A 303 -9.27 -11.84 23.37
N ARG A 304 -9.83 -12.86 22.72
CA ARG A 304 -10.99 -12.76 21.83
C ARG A 304 -12.24 -13.22 22.56
N ASP A 305 -12.99 -12.28 23.14
CA ASP A 305 -14.37 -12.51 23.59
C ASP A 305 -15.36 -12.30 22.42
N PRO A 306 -16.56 -12.89 22.35
CA PRO A 306 -17.52 -12.68 21.26
C PRO A 306 -18.05 -11.25 21.12
N LEU A 307 -18.26 -10.53 22.23
CA LEU A 307 -18.87 -9.19 22.26
C LEU A 307 -17.85 -8.07 22.53
N PHE A 308 -16.78 -8.39 23.25
CA PHE A 308 -15.72 -7.45 23.60
C PHE A 308 -14.36 -7.95 23.13
N PHE A 309 -13.36 -7.08 23.09
CA PHE A 309 -11.97 -7.46 22.79
C PHE A 309 -11.09 -7.01 23.93
N LYS A 310 -10.08 -7.81 24.29
CA LYS A 310 -9.10 -7.41 25.29
C LYS A 310 -7.71 -7.53 24.69
N ILE A 311 -6.94 -6.43 24.72
CA ILE A 311 -5.54 -6.42 24.30
C ILE A 311 -4.68 -6.17 25.52
N GLU A 312 -4.00 -7.19 25.98
CA GLU A 312 -3.03 -7.03 27.05
C GLU A 312 -1.67 -6.79 26.40
N CYS A 313 -1.15 -5.57 26.55
CA CYS A 313 0.17 -5.22 26.06
C CYS A 313 1.04 -4.87 27.27
N THR A 314 2.21 -5.48 27.35
CA THR A 314 3.18 -5.26 28.43
C THR A 314 4.56 -5.06 27.81
N SER A 315 5.28 -4.08 28.35
CA SER A 315 6.69 -3.90 28.04
C SER A 315 7.40 -3.44 29.30
N PRO A 316 8.54 -4.05 29.66
CA PRO A 316 9.33 -3.60 30.80
C PRO A 316 9.98 -2.23 30.58
N LYS A 317 10.06 -1.73 29.33
CA LYS A 317 10.82 -0.52 28.97
C LYS A 317 10.01 0.57 28.28
N TYR A 318 8.88 0.24 27.65
CA TYR A 318 8.07 1.22 26.92
C TYR A 318 7.04 1.90 27.83
N VAL A 319 6.94 3.22 27.67
CA VAL A 319 6.10 4.08 28.51
C VAL A 319 4.85 4.58 27.78
N GLY A 320 4.84 4.54 26.44
CA GLY A 320 3.71 4.96 25.61
C GLY A 320 3.14 3.80 24.80
N PHE A 321 1.81 3.74 24.74
CA PHE A 321 1.05 2.80 23.92
C PHE A 321 0.00 3.57 23.11
N ASN A 322 -0.09 3.26 21.81
CA ASN A 322 -1.10 3.80 20.90
C ASN A 322 -1.87 2.63 20.29
N LEU A 323 -3.20 2.70 20.32
CA LEU A 323 -4.06 1.78 19.59
C LEU A 323 -4.47 2.42 18.27
N TYR A 324 -4.08 1.78 17.17
CA TYR A 324 -4.56 2.13 15.84
C TYR A 324 -5.69 1.20 15.44
N PHE A 325 -6.81 1.75 15.00
CA PHE A 325 -7.97 0.96 14.58
C PHE A 325 -8.74 1.63 13.46
N ARG A 326 -9.44 0.83 12.66
CA ARG A 326 -10.36 1.28 11.60
C ARG A 326 -11.39 0.21 11.27
N PRO A 327 -12.53 0.57 10.66
CA PRO A 327 -13.38 -0.41 9.96
C PRO A 327 -12.53 -1.26 9.02
N ALA A 328 -12.77 -2.57 8.95
CA ALA A 328 -12.16 -3.45 7.95
C ALA A 328 -12.82 -3.27 6.56
N LEU A 329 -12.99 -2.02 6.17
CA LEU A 329 -13.48 -1.56 4.89
C LEU A 329 -12.38 -0.68 4.27
N LYS A 330 -12.08 -0.92 3.00
CA LYS A 330 -11.08 -0.17 2.25
C LYS A 330 -11.47 1.31 2.15
N GLY A 331 -10.49 2.19 2.17
CA GLY A 331 -10.68 3.63 2.03
C GLY A 331 -11.00 4.36 3.34
N PHE A 332 -11.10 3.64 4.47
CA PHE A 332 -11.26 4.27 5.78
C PHE A 332 -9.91 4.55 6.44
N PRO A 333 -9.71 5.75 7.03
CA PRO A 333 -8.48 6.11 7.72
C PRO A 333 -8.29 5.31 9.01
N TRP A 334 -7.04 5.11 9.40
CA TRP A 334 -6.65 4.66 10.73
C TRP A 334 -6.91 5.76 11.75
N MET A 335 -7.61 5.43 12.82
CA MET A 335 -7.79 6.27 13.99
C MET A 335 -6.77 5.88 15.06
N ASN A 336 -6.30 6.85 15.83
CA ASN A 336 -5.36 6.63 16.94
C ASN A 336 -6.04 6.96 18.27
N LEU A 337 -5.90 6.06 19.24
CA LEU A 337 -6.23 6.28 20.63
C LEU A 337 -4.95 6.14 21.47
N ASN A 338 -4.51 7.23 22.10
CA ASN A 338 -3.40 7.20 23.05
C ASN A 338 -3.85 6.54 24.36
N LEU A 339 -3.09 5.53 24.78
CA LEU A 339 -3.35 4.72 25.96
C LEU A 339 -2.38 5.15 27.07
N ASN A 340 -2.73 6.25 27.75
CA ASN A 340 -1.81 7.03 28.60
C ASN A 340 -1.33 6.37 29.92
N LYS A 341 -1.58 5.08 30.19
CA LYS A 341 -1.09 4.41 31.41
C LYS A 341 -0.75 2.95 31.15
N GLY A 342 0.51 2.59 31.43
CA GLY A 342 1.01 1.23 31.34
C GLY A 342 0.23 0.26 32.25
N PHE A 343 0.24 -1.00 31.81
CA PHE A 343 -0.44 -2.18 32.35
C PHE A 343 -1.90 -2.40 31.94
N LEU A 344 -2.11 -3.56 31.31
CA LEU A 344 -3.39 -4.23 31.05
C LEU A 344 -4.48 -3.32 30.44
N LEU A 345 -4.57 -3.31 29.12
CA LEU A 345 -5.71 -2.73 28.44
C LEU A 345 -6.92 -3.69 28.51
N ASP A 346 -7.78 -3.50 29.51
CA ASP A 346 -9.18 -3.97 29.47
C ASP A 346 -10.01 -2.96 28.66
N PHE A 347 -9.85 -2.96 27.33
CA PHE A 347 -10.56 -2.03 26.44
C PHE A 347 -11.65 -2.71 25.63
N SER A 348 -12.86 -2.67 26.18
CA SER A 348 -14.08 -3.25 25.59
C SER A 348 -14.79 -2.27 24.66
N LEU A 349 -14.64 -2.41 23.34
CA LEU A 349 -15.48 -1.71 22.35
C LEU A 349 -16.72 -2.53 22.00
N PRO A 350 -17.93 -1.96 21.95
CA PRO A 350 -19.08 -2.60 21.30
C PRO A 350 -18.87 -2.59 19.78
N ILE A 351 -18.78 -3.77 19.17
CA ILE A 351 -18.33 -3.89 17.76
C ILE A 351 -19.53 -4.04 16.82
N LEU A 352 -19.85 -2.95 16.10
CA LEU A 352 -20.90 -2.94 15.08
C LEU A 352 -20.40 -3.36 13.68
N PHE A 353 -19.09 -3.45 13.42
CA PHE A 353 -18.53 -3.80 12.10
C PHE A 353 -17.18 -4.51 12.25
N PRO A 354 -16.75 -5.35 11.28
CA PRO A 354 -15.39 -5.90 11.27
C PRO A 354 -14.34 -4.79 11.40
N LEU A 355 -13.28 -5.04 12.18
CA LEU A 355 -12.24 -4.06 12.50
C LEU A 355 -10.86 -4.58 12.12
N ASN A 356 -10.01 -3.66 11.62
CA ASN A 356 -8.58 -3.85 11.52
C ASN A 356 -7.91 -3.01 12.61
N MET A 357 -7.01 -3.61 13.38
CA MET A 357 -6.33 -2.91 14.48
C MET A 357 -4.87 -3.34 14.61
N TYR A 358 -4.03 -2.48 15.15
CA TYR A 358 -2.69 -2.83 15.64
C TYR A 358 -2.32 -1.93 16.82
N VAL A 359 -1.43 -2.42 17.68
CA VAL A 359 -0.89 -1.62 18.78
C VAL A 359 0.51 -1.19 18.42
N GLU A 360 0.81 0.06 18.68
CA GLU A 360 2.17 0.59 18.69
C GLU A 360 2.59 0.87 20.13
N ALA A 361 3.82 0.51 20.47
CA ALA A 361 4.40 0.83 21.76
C ALA A 361 5.84 1.27 21.58
N GLY A 362 6.30 2.17 22.44
CA GLY A 362 7.65 2.67 22.36
C GLY A 362 8.02 3.72 23.38
N SER A 363 9.22 4.24 23.21
CA SER A 363 9.76 5.44 23.84
C SER A 363 10.34 6.34 22.74
N GLU A 364 10.74 7.57 23.07
CA GLU A 364 11.34 8.48 22.08
C GLU A 364 12.44 7.77 21.27
N GLY A 365 12.26 7.71 19.94
CA GLY A 365 13.23 7.12 19.01
C GLY A 365 13.12 5.63 18.72
N PHE A 366 12.25 4.86 19.40
CA PHE A 366 12.01 3.45 19.05
C PHE A 366 10.55 3.06 19.23
N LEU A 367 9.86 2.84 18.12
CA LEU A 367 8.45 2.41 18.07
C LEU A 367 8.37 1.01 17.49
N GLN A 368 7.54 0.17 18.11
CA GLN A 368 7.25 -1.18 17.65
C GLN A 368 5.74 -1.35 17.51
N SER A 369 5.31 -1.75 16.33
CA SER A 369 3.95 -2.16 16.02
C SER A 369 3.79 -3.68 16.11
N THR A 370 2.61 -4.12 16.54
CA THR A 370 2.15 -5.49 16.35
C THR A 370 1.80 -5.74 14.87
N SER A 371 1.61 -7.01 14.50
CA SER A 371 0.88 -7.34 13.26
C SER A 371 -0.55 -6.79 13.31
N ILE A 372 -1.15 -6.55 12.14
CA ILE A 372 -2.55 -6.15 12.06
C ILE A 372 -3.45 -7.33 12.42
N PHE A 373 -4.34 -7.09 13.37
CA PHE A 373 -5.40 -8.02 13.74
C PHE A 373 -6.65 -7.69 12.94
N ASN A 374 -7.16 -8.69 12.22
CA ASN A 374 -8.50 -8.63 11.68
C ASN A 374 -9.45 -9.32 12.66
N ARG A 375 -10.52 -8.63 13.04
CA ARG A 375 -11.61 -9.22 13.81
C ARG A 375 -12.89 -9.18 13.00
N GLY A 376 -13.44 -10.36 12.73
CA GLY A 376 -14.82 -10.50 12.27
C GLY A 376 -15.77 -9.97 13.34
N GLY A 377 -16.63 -9.02 12.97
CA GLY A 377 -17.81 -8.68 13.77
C GLY A 377 -18.99 -9.58 13.41
N PRO A 378 -20.01 -9.73 14.28
CA PRO A 378 -21.23 -10.49 13.98
C PRO A 378 -22.13 -9.88 12.87
N THR A 379 -21.58 -9.01 12.01
CA THR A 379 -22.34 -7.88 11.47
C THR A 379 -22.56 -7.86 9.97
N ILE A 380 -21.94 -8.74 9.16
CA ILE A 380 -22.49 -8.97 7.81
C ILE A 380 -23.88 -9.58 7.92
N ILE A 381 -24.09 -10.56 8.81
CA ILE A 381 -25.40 -11.20 8.96
C ILE A 381 -26.39 -10.26 9.62
N LEU A 382 -26.04 -9.54 10.69
CA LEU A 382 -26.99 -8.63 11.35
C LEU A 382 -27.32 -7.40 10.50
N HIS A 383 -26.37 -6.86 9.73
CA HIS A 383 -26.66 -5.77 8.78
C HIS A 383 -27.32 -6.27 7.52
N LEU A 384 -26.99 -7.46 7.00
CA LEU A 384 -27.80 -8.09 5.97
C LEU A 384 -29.19 -8.35 6.50
N ILE A 385 -29.40 -8.73 7.75
CA ILE A 385 -30.73 -8.92 8.34
C ILE A 385 -31.44 -7.57 8.52
N ILE A 386 -30.78 -6.52 8.98
CA ILE A 386 -31.38 -5.18 9.13
C ILE A 386 -31.65 -4.57 7.75
N ILE A 387 -30.71 -4.67 6.81
CA ILE A 387 -30.89 -4.29 5.40
C ILE A 387 -32.00 -5.14 4.82
N ILE A 388 -32.03 -6.47 4.97
CA ILE A 388 -33.11 -7.35 4.51
C ILE A 388 -34.42 -7.01 5.21
N ILE A 389 -34.47 -6.60 6.48
CA ILE A 389 -35.70 -6.21 7.17
C ILE A 389 -36.17 -4.84 6.68
N LEU A 390 -35.29 -3.83 6.58
CA LEU A 390 -35.59 -2.50 6.04
C LEU A 390 -35.95 -2.59 4.56
N PHE A 391 -35.25 -3.43 3.82
CA PHE A 391 -35.47 -3.77 2.43
C PHE A 391 -36.79 -4.51 2.32
N THR A 392 -37.06 -5.59 3.06
CA THR A 392 -38.34 -6.32 3.05
C THR A 392 -39.49 -5.43 3.52
N GLN A 393 -39.30 -4.49 4.44
CA GLN A 393 -40.31 -3.52 4.87
C GLN A 393 -40.55 -2.42 3.81
N CYS A 394 -39.51 -1.96 3.11
CA CYS A 394 -39.63 -1.06 1.96
C CYS A 394 -40.26 -1.80 0.77
N PHE A 395 -39.72 -2.95 0.39
CA PHE A 395 -40.12 -3.87 -0.67
C PHE A 395 -41.56 -4.37 -0.48
N SER A 396 -41.98 -4.72 0.75
CA SER A 396 -43.37 -5.11 1.04
C SER A 396 -44.35 -3.93 1.03
N LYS A 397 -43.89 -2.70 1.24
CA LYS A 397 -44.70 -1.47 1.05
C LYS A 397 -44.71 -0.97 -0.41
N VAL A 398 -43.64 -1.20 -1.16
CA VAL A 398 -43.40 -0.74 -2.55
C VAL A 398 -44.05 -1.66 -3.59
N ILE A 399 -43.87 -2.98 -3.46
CA ILE A 399 -44.43 -3.96 -4.42
C ILE A 399 -45.95 -4.08 -4.30
N LYS A 400 -46.52 -3.67 -3.16
CA LYS A 400 -47.98 -3.61 -3.00
C LYS A 400 -48.64 -2.40 -3.67
N ARG A 401 -47.91 -1.47 -4.31
CA ARG A 401 -48.50 -0.20 -4.80
C ARG A 401 -48.27 0.23 -6.26
N ASN A 402 -47.09 0.06 -6.90
CA ASN A 402 -46.92 0.29 -8.37
C ASN A 402 -45.51 -0.08 -8.88
N VAL A 403 -45.36 -0.34 -10.19
CA VAL A 403 -44.08 -0.61 -10.91
C VAL A 403 -43.08 0.55 -10.77
N GLU A 404 -43.57 1.79 -10.68
CA GLU A 404 -42.74 3.00 -10.56
C GLU A 404 -41.88 3.01 -9.29
N ASP A 405 -42.45 2.60 -8.15
CA ASP A 405 -41.73 2.56 -6.88
C ASP A 405 -40.64 1.48 -6.89
N ALA A 406 -40.85 0.37 -7.60
CA ALA A 406 -39.82 -0.66 -7.81
C ALA A 406 -38.67 -0.15 -8.68
N LEU A 407 -38.95 0.67 -9.70
CA LEU A 407 -37.93 1.29 -10.55
C LEU A 407 -37.09 2.32 -9.78
N HIS A 408 -37.70 3.14 -8.91
CA HIS A 408 -36.97 4.05 -8.03
C HIS A 408 -35.99 3.32 -7.10
N LEU A 409 -36.47 2.26 -6.46
CA LEU A 409 -35.64 1.44 -5.57
C LEU A 409 -34.50 0.77 -6.35
N THR A 410 -34.78 0.25 -7.54
CA THR A 410 -33.77 -0.39 -8.40
C THR A 410 -32.67 0.59 -8.79
N ALA A 411 -33.04 1.81 -9.22
CA ALA A 411 -32.07 2.85 -9.57
C ALA A 411 -31.22 3.28 -8.36
N TYR A 412 -31.84 3.41 -7.18
CA TYR A 412 -31.11 3.66 -5.94
C TYR A 412 -30.09 2.55 -5.64
N LEU A 413 -30.48 1.28 -5.76
CA LEU A 413 -29.58 0.15 -5.53
C LEU A 413 -28.43 0.12 -6.52
N PHE A 414 -28.71 0.34 -7.82
CA PHE A 414 -27.65 0.42 -8.83
C PHE A 414 -26.66 1.52 -8.51
N TYR A 415 -27.13 2.69 -8.07
CA TYR A 415 -26.25 3.78 -7.66
C TYR A 415 -25.42 3.45 -6.40
N ILE A 416 -26.02 2.86 -5.37
CA ILE A 416 -25.26 2.51 -4.16
C ILE A 416 -24.24 1.41 -4.47
N ILE A 417 -24.63 0.39 -5.25
CA ILE A 417 -23.73 -0.70 -5.65
C ILE A 417 -22.59 -0.15 -6.51
N SER A 418 -22.86 0.81 -7.41
CA SER A 418 -21.83 1.37 -8.29
C SER A 418 -20.63 1.91 -7.52
N LEU A 419 -20.86 2.57 -6.38
CA LEU A 419 -19.82 3.16 -5.52
C LEU A 419 -18.85 2.13 -4.91
N PHE A 420 -19.25 0.86 -4.81
CA PHE A 420 -18.44 -0.22 -4.23
C PHE A 420 -17.99 -1.26 -5.24
N THR A 421 -18.43 -1.15 -6.49
CA THR A 421 -17.98 -2.00 -7.58
C THR A 421 -16.82 -1.37 -8.34
N PRO A 422 -15.99 -2.15 -9.05
CA PRO A 422 -14.88 -1.62 -9.82
C PRO A 422 -15.32 -0.59 -10.86
N PHE A 423 -14.70 0.58 -10.84
CA PHE A 423 -14.90 1.63 -11.85
C PHE A 423 -13.71 1.72 -12.81
N LEU A 424 -12.53 1.24 -12.40
CA LEU A 424 -11.31 1.28 -13.19
C LEU A 424 -10.78 -0.13 -13.36
N VAL A 425 -10.56 -0.53 -14.62
CA VAL A 425 -10.14 -1.89 -14.97
C VAL A 425 -8.91 -1.84 -15.85
N LEU A 426 -7.91 -2.66 -15.52
CA LEU A 426 -6.84 -3.03 -16.43
C LEU A 426 -6.94 -4.54 -16.66
N LYS A 427 -7.35 -4.91 -17.87
CA LYS A 427 -7.64 -6.30 -18.23
C LYS A 427 -6.48 -7.22 -17.85
N ASP A 428 -6.83 -8.38 -17.28
CA ASP A 428 -5.92 -9.44 -16.85
C ASP A 428 -4.94 -9.05 -15.71
N ARG A 429 -5.10 -7.84 -15.14
CA ARG A 429 -4.22 -7.33 -14.08
C ARG A 429 -5.00 -6.97 -12.83
N PHE A 430 -5.88 -5.97 -12.90
CA PHE A 430 -6.63 -5.51 -11.73
C PHE A 430 -7.97 -4.88 -12.11
N GLU A 431 -8.86 -4.89 -11.13
CA GLU A 431 -10.10 -4.13 -11.11
C GLU A 431 -10.13 -3.39 -9.78
N ILE A 432 -10.40 -2.09 -9.78
CA ILE A 432 -10.36 -1.28 -8.57
C ILE A 432 -11.66 -0.48 -8.41
N SER A 433 -12.26 -0.64 -7.23
CA SER A 433 -13.42 0.13 -6.78
C SER A 433 -13.00 1.48 -6.18
N LEU A 434 -13.95 2.40 -6.00
CA LEU A 434 -13.66 3.69 -5.38
C LEU A 434 -13.06 3.56 -3.96
N PRO A 435 -13.57 2.71 -3.03
CA PRO A 435 -12.95 2.50 -1.73
C PRO A 435 -11.50 1.99 -1.81
N GLU A 436 -11.19 1.10 -2.74
CA GLU A 436 -9.83 0.57 -2.95
C GLU A 436 -8.90 1.63 -3.56
N PHE A 437 -9.42 2.47 -4.46
CA PHE A 437 -8.70 3.62 -4.98
C PHE A 437 -8.35 4.61 -3.86
N ILE A 438 -9.30 4.90 -2.98
CA ILE A 438 -9.05 5.77 -1.82
C ILE A 438 -8.11 5.11 -0.81
N GLU A 439 -8.21 3.80 -0.57
CA GLU A 439 -7.25 3.07 0.26
C GLU A 439 -5.82 3.30 -0.24
N ARG A 440 -5.64 3.23 -1.55
CA ARG A 440 -4.33 3.27 -2.18
C ARG A 440 -3.78 4.68 -2.32
N TYR A 441 -4.58 5.59 -2.85
CA TYR A 441 -4.14 6.90 -3.31
C TYR A 441 -4.69 8.05 -2.46
N GLY A 442 -5.61 7.77 -1.55
CA GLY A 442 -6.33 8.79 -0.77
C GLY A 442 -5.41 9.62 0.13
N VAL A 443 -4.31 9.06 0.64
CA VAL A 443 -3.33 9.84 1.42
C VAL A 443 -2.59 10.83 0.53
N TYR A 444 -2.08 10.36 -0.61
CA TYR A 444 -1.36 11.20 -1.57
C TYR A 444 -2.24 12.32 -2.13
N LEU A 445 -3.50 12.02 -2.43
CA LEU A 445 -4.48 12.98 -2.97
C LEU A 445 -5.14 13.85 -1.89
N GLY A 446 -4.91 13.59 -0.60
CA GLY A 446 -5.58 14.31 0.50
C GLY A 446 -7.07 13.99 0.64
N LEU A 447 -7.53 12.85 0.10
CA LEU A 447 -8.93 12.42 0.07
C LEU A 447 -9.30 11.42 1.17
N LEU A 448 -8.34 10.75 1.80
CA LEU A 448 -8.60 9.64 2.73
C LEU A 448 -9.57 10.03 3.85
N ASN A 449 -9.37 11.19 4.48
CA ASN A 449 -10.21 11.64 5.58
C ASN A 449 -11.58 12.17 5.12
N LEU A 450 -11.74 12.50 3.84
CA LEU A 450 -13.00 13.00 3.28
C LEU A 450 -13.94 11.87 2.86
N PHE A 451 -13.38 10.71 2.52
CA PHE A 451 -14.13 9.60 1.96
C PHE A 451 -15.25 9.06 2.86
N PRO A 452 -15.07 8.86 4.20
CA PRO A 452 -16.17 8.44 5.06
C PRO A 452 -17.36 9.40 5.03
N TYR A 453 -17.09 10.72 5.02
CA TYR A 453 -18.13 11.74 4.93
C TYR A 453 -18.81 11.73 3.57
N PHE A 454 -18.05 11.58 2.49
CA PHE A 454 -18.59 11.46 1.14
C PHE A 454 -19.59 10.30 1.05
N VAL A 455 -19.21 9.10 1.50
CA VAL A 455 -20.09 7.91 1.47
C VAL A 455 -21.37 8.15 2.26
N LEU A 456 -21.27 8.72 3.47
CA LEU A 456 -22.43 9.00 4.33
C LEU A 456 -23.36 10.06 3.72
N THR A 457 -22.79 11.15 3.21
CA THR A 457 -23.56 12.24 2.58
C THR A 457 -24.27 11.75 1.33
N VAL A 458 -23.57 11.02 0.46
CA VAL A 458 -24.14 10.48 -0.78
C VAL A 458 -25.26 9.48 -0.48
N ALA A 459 -25.04 8.56 0.47
CA ALA A 459 -26.06 7.60 0.88
C ALA A 459 -27.30 8.29 1.48
N ALA A 460 -27.10 9.34 2.29
CA ALA A 460 -28.19 10.12 2.87
C ALA A 460 -28.98 10.89 1.81
N VAL A 461 -28.32 11.59 0.88
CA VAL A 461 -28.98 12.34 -0.20
C VAL A 461 -29.75 11.38 -1.12
N ALA A 462 -29.16 10.24 -1.48
CA ALA A 462 -29.82 9.21 -2.28
C ALA A 462 -31.04 8.62 -1.55
N GLY A 463 -30.93 8.39 -0.23
CA GLY A 463 -32.03 7.89 0.61
C GLY A 463 -33.18 8.90 0.75
N ILE A 464 -32.86 10.18 0.90
CA ILE A 464 -33.86 11.28 0.88
C ILE A 464 -34.56 11.33 -0.49
N GLY A 465 -33.81 11.20 -1.58
CA GLY A 465 -34.36 11.13 -2.93
C GLY A 465 -35.34 9.97 -3.11
N LEU A 466 -35.01 8.80 -2.58
CA LEU A 466 -35.90 7.64 -2.57
C LEU A 466 -37.16 7.90 -1.73
N TYR A 467 -37.01 8.42 -0.51
CA TYR A 467 -38.13 8.70 0.40
C TYR A 467 -39.10 9.75 -0.15
N LEU A 468 -38.56 10.84 -0.72
CA LEU A 468 -39.34 11.94 -1.29
C LEU A 468 -39.82 11.65 -2.71
N LYS A 469 -39.49 10.49 -3.29
CA LYS A 469 -39.75 10.13 -4.70
C LYS A 469 -39.24 11.22 -5.67
N ARG A 470 -38.02 11.71 -5.44
CA ARG A 470 -37.32 12.70 -6.25
C ARG A 470 -36.17 12.03 -7.01
N PRO A 471 -36.43 11.37 -8.15
CA PRO A 471 -35.40 10.63 -8.89
C PRO A 471 -34.29 11.55 -9.39
N ILE A 472 -34.57 12.84 -9.60
CA ILE A 472 -33.57 13.85 -9.98
C ILE A 472 -32.36 13.91 -9.05
N LEU A 473 -32.52 13.64 -7.74
CA LEU A 473 -31.39 13.62 -6.80
C LEU A 473 -30.45 12.44 -7.08
N ILE A 474 -31.00 11.26 -7.37
CA ILE A 474 -30.21 10.08 -7.74
C ILE A 474 -29.58 10.30 -9.13
N SER A 475 -30.30 10.92 -10.08
CA SER A 475 -29.73 11.29 -11.38
C SER A 475 -28.53 12.22 -11.23
N ALA A 476 -28.64 13.27 -10.42
CA ALA A 476 -27.57 14.24 -10.21
C ALA A 476 -26.34 13.58 -9.57
N LEU A 477 -26.56 12.76 -8.54
CA LEU A 477 -25.50 11.98 -7.89
C LEU A 477 -24.83 11.01 -8.87
N SER A 478 -25.60 10.26 -9.66
CA SER A 478 -25.08 9.31 -10.65
C SER A 478 -24.26 10.03 -11.74
N LEU A 479 -24.72 11.19 -12.20
CA LEU A 479 -24.01 11.99 -13.20
C LEU A 479 -22.67 12.53 -12.66
N VAL A 480 -22.64 12.99 -11.42
CA VAL A 480 -21.41 13.44 -10.75
C VAL A 480 -20.43 12.27 -10.60
N THR A 481 -20.91 11.10 -10.15
CA THR A 481 -20.10 9.89 -10.05
C THR A 481 -19.50 9.50 -11.41
N LEU A 482 -20.31 9.43 -12.46
CA LEU A 482 -19.85 9.15 -13.83
C LEU A 482 -18.81 10.17 -14.31
N PHE A 483 -19.01 11.45 -14.03
CA PHE A 483 -18.07 12.49 -14.42
C PHE A 483 -16.72 12.32 -13.70
N VAL A 484 -16.73 12.06 -12.40
CA VAL A 484 -15.51 11.88 -11.59
C VAL A 484 -14.78 10.61 -12.00
N GLU A 485 -15.47 9.46 -12.04
CA GLU A 485 -14.91 8.16 -12.41
C GLU A 485 -14.38 8.19 -13.84
N GLY A 486 -15.19 8.65 -14.81
CA GLY A 486 -14.77 8.77 -16.21
C GLY A 486 -13.60 9.73 -16.41
N SER A 487 -13.51 10.82 -15.62
CA SER A 487 -12.34 11.71 -15.64
C SER A 487 -11.09 11.03 -15.12
N LEU A 488 -11.21 10.22 -14.05
CA LEU A 488 -10.10 9.44 -13.52
C LEU A 488 -9.65 8.36 -14.51
N VAL A 489 -10.58 7.62 -15.11
CA VAL A 489 -10.27 6.63 -16.15
C VAL A 489 -9.57 7.29 -17.33
N ALA A 490 -10.08 8.42 -17.83
CA ALA A 490 -9.46 9.16 -18.92
C ALA A 490 -8.07 9.71 -18.57
N PHE A 491 -7.87 10.18 -17.33
CA PHE A 491 -6.58 10.70 -16.86
C PHE A 491 -5.53 9.58 -16.72
N ILE A 492 -5.88 8.49 -16.04
CA ILE A 492 -5.01 7.32 -15.86
C ILE A 492 -4.75 6.65 -17.21
N GLY A 493 -5.77 6.64 -18.09
CA GLY A 493 -5.73 6.18 -19.48
C GLY A 493 -4.61 6.77 -20.33
N ARG A 494 -4.08 7.95 -19.95
CA ARG A 494 -2.94 8.60 -20.63
C ARG A 494 -1.62 7.87 -20.38
N TRP A 495 -1.54 7.10 -19.30
CA TRP A 495 -0.31 6.45 -18.83
C TRP A 495 -0.42 4.92 -18.87
N ILE A 496 -1.61 4.38 -18.62
CA ILE A 496 -1.89 2.94 -18.53
C ILE A 496 -3.17 2.66 -19.30
N PRO A 497 -3.30 1.59 -20.10
CA PRO A 497 -4.46 1.30 -20.93
C PRO A 497 -5.63 0.74 -20.10
N VAL A 498 -6.17 1.57 -19.23
CA VAL A 498 -7.32 1.27 -18.39
C VAL A 498 -8.65 1.51 -19.12
N SER A 499 -9.69 0.82 -18.69
CA SER A 499 -11.06 0.97 -19.18
C SER A 499 -12.05 1.19 -18.04
N PRO A 500 -13.24 1.73 -18.35
CA PRO A 500 -14.37 1.74 -17.41
C PRO A 500 -14.69 0.34 -16.89
N GLY A 501 -15.04 0.28 -15.60
CA GLY A 501 -15.50 -0.93 -14.92
C GLY A 501 -17.02 -1.03 -14.84
N ILE A 502 -17.51 -2.10 -14.21
CA ILE A 502 -18.95 -2.33 -14.05
C ILE A 502 -19.65 -1.27 -13.19
N GLY A 503 -18.92 -0.61 -12.29
CA GLY A 503 -19.42 0.50 -11.49
C GLY A 503 -19.93 1.65 -12.34
N GLU A 504 -19.17 2.07 -13.36
CA GLU A 504 -19.61 3.12 -14.29
C GLU A 504 -20.88 2.69 -15.04
N PHE A 505 -20.96 1.43 -15.48
CA PHE A 505 -22.16 0.91 -16.13
C PHE A 505 -23.39 0.95 -15.21
N LEU A 506 -23.24 0.54 -13.95
CA LEU A 506 -24.31 0.58 -12.94
C LEU A 506 -24.75 2.02 -12.62
N ALA A 507 -23.80 2.95 -12.50
CA ALA A 507 -24.10 4.37 -12.33
C ALA A 507 -24.85 4.94 -13.55
N GLY A 508 -24.47 4.52 -14.77
CA GLY A 508 -25.18 4.84 -16.02
C GLY A 508 -26.61 4.31 -16.04
N LEU A 509 -26.82 3.05 -15.65
CA LEU A 509 -28.16 2.48 -15.54
C LEU A 509 -29.01 3.20 -14.49
N ALA A 510 -28.43 3.54 -13.33
CA ALA A 510 -29.11 4.33 -12.31
C ALA A 510 -29.56 5.69 -12.87
N PHE A 511 -28.66 6.41 -13.53
CA PHE A 511 -28.93 7.71 -14.16
C PHE A 511 -30.06 7.63 -15.21
N LEU A 512 -29.98 6.66 -16.14
CA LEU A 512 -30.97 6.50 -17.19
C LEU A 512 -32.35 6.13 -16.62
N ALA A 513 -32.39 5.21 -15.65
CA ALA A 513 -33.61 4.81 -15.00
C ALA A 513 -34.29 5.99 -14.29
N THR A 514 -33.54 6.79 -13.53
CA THR A 514 -34.09 7.96 -12.81
C THR A 514 -34.46 9.11 -13.74
N LEU A 515 -33.72 9.32 -14.83
CA LEU A 515 -34.08 10.32 -15.85
C LEU A 515 -35.40 9.98 -16.54
N LEU A 516 -35.61 8.72 -16.92
CA LEU A 516 -36.86 8.27 -17.54
C LEU A 516 -38.06 8.45 -16.61
N LEU A 517 -37.88 8.20 -15.30
CA LEU A 517 -38.91 8.42 -14.29
C LEU A 517 -39.27 9.91 -14.17
N GLU A 518 -38.29 10.81 -14.19
CA GLU A 518 -38.50 12.26 -14.14
C GLU A 518 -39.16 12.80 -15.43
N LEU A 519 -38.77 12.29 -16.59
CA LEU A 519 -39.38 12.66 -17.86
C LEU A 519 -40.85 12.19 -17.93
N LYS A 520 -41.15 11.00 -17.42
CA LYS A 520 -42.52 10.49 -17.35
C LYS A 520 -43.39 11.31 -16.40
N SER A 521 -42.89 11.64 -15.21
CA SER A 521 -43.63 12.44 -14.23
C SER A 521 -43.95 13.84 -14.77
N SER A 522 -42.99 14.48 -15.44
CA SER A 522 -43.17 15.80 -16.07
C SER A 522 -44.07 15.78 -17.31
N LEU A 523 -44.01 14.72 -18.13
CA LEU A 523 -44.89 14.55 -19.29
C LEU A 523 -46.35 14.31 -18.87
N LEU A 524 -46.57 13.44 -17.87
CA LEU A 524 -47.89 13.21 -17.28
C LEU A 524 -48.46 14.51 -16.68
N HIS A 525 -47.62 15.29 -15.99
CA HIS A 525 -48.04 16.59 -15.43
C HIS A 525 -48.43 17.60 -16.53
N ARG A 526 -47.70 17.63 -17.66
CA ARG A 526 -48.05 18.49 -18.82
C ARG A 526 -49.31 18.04 -19.54
N ILE A 527 -49.55 16.73 -19.65
CA ILE A 527 -50.78 16.19 -20.25
C ILE A 527 -51.97 16.53 -19.35
N PHE A 528 -51.87 16.31 -18.03
CA PHE A 528 -52.93 16.64 -17.08
C PHE A 528 -53.30 18.13 -17.08
N ASN A 529 -52.29 19.02 -17.11
CA ASN A 529 -52.53 20.46 -17.16
C ASN A 529 -53.09 20.94 -18.51
N ARG A 530 -52.81 20.24 -19.62
CA ARG A 530 -53.44 20.53 -20.94
C ARG A 530 -54.89 20.06 -21.01
N THR A 531 -55.26 18.99 -20.31
CA THR A 531 -56.65 18.51 -20.24
C THR A 531 -57.52 19.42 -19.36
N LEU A 532 -56.97 19.93 -18.25
CA LEU A 532 -57.65 20.87 -17.35
C LEU A 532 -57.80 22.29 -17.92
N THR A 533 -56.94 22.70 -18.87
CA THR A 533 -57.08 23.99 -19.56
C THR A 533 -58.04 23.94 -20.76
N ARG A 534 -58.47 22.75 -21.20
CA ARG A 534 -59.48 22.58 -22.26
C ARG A 534 -60.93 22.47 -21.73
N SER A 535 -61.15 22.45 -20.42
CA SER A 535 -62.50 22.37 -19.83
C SER A 535 -63.14 23.72 -19.46
N ASN A 536 -62.56 24.84 -19.90
CA ASN A 536 -63.24 26.14 -19.87
C ASN A 536 -63.64 26.49 -21.30
N ILE A 537 -64.91 26.27 -21.68
CA ILE A 537 -65.71 27.10 -22.61
C ILE A 537 -67.10 26.44 -22.83
N VAL A 538 -68.12 27.29 -22.73
CA VAL A 538 -69.58 27.15 -22.94
C VAL A 538 -70.41 26.53 -21.81
N ASP A 539 -70.83 27.39 -20.89
CA ASP A 539 -72.17 27.29 -20.30
C ASP A 539 -73.08 28.24 -21.12
N LEU A 540 -73.95 27.67 -21.95
CA LEU A 540 -75.03 28.37 -22.66
C LEU A 540 -76.32 27.62 -22.36
N SER A 541 -77.08 28.10 -21.38
CA SER A 541 -78.48 27.71 -21.20
C SER A 541 -79.34 28.97 -21.04
N PHE A 542 -79.79 29.48 -22.19
CA PHE A 542 -80.97 30.33 -22.28
C PHE A 542 -82.22 29.44 -22.40
N ALA A 543 -83.23 29.82 -21.61
CA ALA A 543 -84.64 29.45 -21.58
C ALA A 543 -85.25 28.67 -22.77
N PHE A 544 -86.09 27.68 -22.46
CA PHE A 544 -87.44 27.59 -23.04
C PHE A 544 -88.41 26.90 -22.07
N GLN A 545 -89.56 27.56 -21.91
CA GLN A 545 -90.81 27.04 -21.35
C GLN A 545 -91.26 25.80 -22.14
N ASP A 546 -91.94 24.85 -21.50
CA ASP A 546 -93.32 24.58 -21.94
C ASP A 546 -94.19 23.83 -20.92
N LYS A 547 -95.50 24.02 -21.15
CA LYS A 547 -96.72 23.65 -20.44
C LYS A 547 -96.91 22.17 -20.11
N GLY A 548 -97.66 21.93 -19.02
CA GLY A 548 -98.31 20.68 -18.67
C GLY A 548 -98.96 20.73 -17.31
#